data_AF-A0A974HS82-F1
#
_entry.id   AF-A0A974HS82-F1
#
_cell.length_a   1.000
_cell.length_b   1.000
_cell.length_c   1.000
_cell.angle_alpha   90.00
_cell.angle_beta   90.00
_cell.angle_gamma   90.00
#
_symmetry.space_group_name_H-M   'P 1'
#
loop_
_entity.id
_entity.type
_entity.pdbx_description
1 polymer ?
#
loop_
_entity_poly.entity_id
_entity_poly.type
_entity_poly.pdbx_seq_one_letter_code
_entity_poly.pdbx_strand_id
1 'polypeptide(L)' 'SSNSFVEKCWKDVCVGDFVKLLCNEFIPADILLLYCSDQNGICHIETANLDGETNLKQRQVVKGFSNQ' A
#
# COMPACT_ATOMS: atom_id res chain seq x y z
N SER A 1 19.58 -8.30 14.04
CA SER A 1 18.95 -7.18 13.32
C SER A 1 17.46 -7.43 13.33
N SER A 2 16.65 -6.62 14.01
CA SER A 2 15.20 -6.80 14.00
C SER A 2 14.64 -6.37 12.64
N ASN A 3 14.12 -7.31 11.87
CA ASN A 3 13.35 -7.03 10.64
C ASN A 3 11.95 -6.55 11.02
N SER A 4 11.85 -5.37 11.62
CA SER A 4 10.59 -4.80 12.11
C SER A 4 10.30 -3.47 11.41
N PHE A 5 9.03 -3.28 11.05
CA PHE A 5 8.54 -1.96 10.61
C PHE A 5 8.58 -0.97 11.78
N VAL A 6 8.86 0.29 11.46
CA VAL A 6 8.88 1.41 12.42
C VAL A 6 8.00 2.54 11.91
N GLU A 7 7.38 3.28 12.83
CA GLU A 7 6.63 4.48 12.48
C GLU A 7 7.58 5.59 12.01
N LYS A 8 7.18 6.32 10.96
CA LYS A 8 7.98 7.36 10.32
C LYS A 8 7.08 8.46 9.76
N CYS A 9 7.53 9.72 9.80
CA CYS A 9 6.80 10.80 9.13
C CYS A 9 6.92 10.67 7.61
N TRP A 10 5.88 11.10 6.87
CA TRP A 10 5.84 10.96 5.40
C TRP A 10 7.02 11.63 4.70
N LYS A 11 7.44 12.80 5.20
CA LYS A 11 8.59 13.54 4.65
C LYS A 11 9.91 12.78 4.70
N ASP A 12 10.01 11.74 5.51
CA ASP A 12 11.23 10.97 5.68
C ASP A 12 11.20 9.66 4.87
N VAL A 13 10.09 9.33 4.19
CA VAL A 13 9.99 8.16 3.30
C VAL A 13 10.89 8.37 2.07
N CYS A 14 11.73 7.39 1.78
CA CYS A 14 12.68 7.42 0.67
C CYS A 14 12.39 6.33 -0.36
N VAL A 15 12.84 6.54 -1.61
CA VAL A 15 12.75 5.51 -2.65
C VAL A 15 13.51 4.26 -2.19
N GLY A 16 12.83 3.11 -2.25
CA GLY A 16 13.36 1.82 -1.78
C GLY A 16 12.91 1.41 -0.37
N ASP A 17 12.24 2.30 0.38
CA ASP A 17 11.66 1.95 1.67
C ASP A 17 10.49 0.95 1.50
N PHE A 18 10.43 -0.07 2.37
CA PHE A 18 9.26 -0.93 2.49
C PHE A 18 8.24 -0.24 3.40
N VAL A 19 7.08 0.09 2.82
CA VAL A 19 5.98 0.73 3.54
C VAL A 19 4.91 -0.30 3.82
N LYS A 20 4.56 -0.46 5.10
CA LYS A 20 3.40 -1.23 5.55
C LYS A 20 2.28 -0.25 5.88
N LEU A 21 1.16 -0.38 5.18
CA LEU A 21 -0.05 0.38 5.45
C LEU A 21 -1.08 -0.51 6.14
N LEU A 22 -1.81 0.07 7.09
CA LEU A 22 -3.00 -0.52 7.70
C LEU A 22 -4.27 -0.05 6.98
N CYS A 23 -5.38 -0.72 7.26
CA CYS A 23 -6.68 -0.36 6.68
C CYS A 23 -7.02 1.10 7.03
N ASN A 24 -7.52 1.84 6.05
CA ASN A 24 -7.92 3.26 6.15
C ASN A 24 -6.76 4.25 6.39
N GLU A 25 -5.50 3.86 6.21
CA GLU A 25 -4.39 4.81 6.20
C GLU A 25 -4.23 5.48 4.83
N PHE A 26 -3.79 6.74 4.86
CA PHE A 26 -3.42 7.44 3.64
C PHE A 26 -2.10 6.93 3.08
N ILE A 27 -2.03 6.86 1.75
CA ILE A 27 -0.84 6.45 1.02
C ILE A 27 0.11 7.66 0.94
N PRO A 28 1.35 7.58 1.48
CA PRO A 28 2.22 8.75 1.63
C PRO A 28 2.94 9.18 0.33
N ALA A 29 3.02 8.29 -0.66
CA ALA A 29 3.70 8.48 -1.94
C ALA A 29 3.16 7.48 -2.98
N ASP A 30 3.61 7.58 -4.23
CA ASP A 30 3.37 6.51 -5.22
C ASP A 30 4.13 5.24 -4.83
N ILE A 31 3.43 4.11 -4.72
CA ILE A 31 3.96 2.85 -4.18
C ILE A 31 3.62 1.67 -5.10
N LEU A 32 4.49 0.65 -5.11
CA LEU A 32 4.22 -0.64 -5.71
C LEU A 32 3.60 -1.60 -4.68
N LEU A 33 2.42 -2.15 -4.99
CA LEU A 33 1.76 -3.13 -4.11
C LEU A 33 2.44 -4.50 -4.22
N LEU A 34 3.29 -4.82 -3.23
CA LEU A 34 4.04 -6.09 -3.18
C LEU A 34 3.32 -7.20 -2.42
N TYR A 35 2.49 -6.86 -1.45
CA TYR A 35 1.77 -7.82 -0.61
C TYR A 35 0.43 -7.22 -0.15
N CYS A 36 -0.57 -8.09 0.04
CA CYS A 36 -1.84 -7.73 0.65
C CYS A 36 -2.30 -8.88 1.56
N SER A 37 -2.97 -8.54 2.67
CA SER A 37 -3.52 -9.53 3.61
C SER A 37 -4.75 -10.26 3.06
N ASP A 38 -5.38 -9.75 2.00
CA ASP A 38 -6.45 -10.46 1.30
C ASP A 38 -5.91 -11.71 0.60
N GLN A 39 -6.66 -12.81 0.66
CA GLN A 39 -6.22 -14.12 0.13
C GLN A 39 -6.00 -14.12 -1.39
N ASN A 40 -6.63 -13.20 -2.13
CA ASN A 40 -6.47 -13.06 -3.57
C ASN A 40 -5.42 -12.00 -3.95
N GLY A 41 -4.74 -11.42 -2.94
CA GLY A 41 -3.81 -10.32 -3.14
C GLY A 41 -4.49 -9.04 -3.60
N ILE A 42 -5.76 -8.83 -3.26
CA ILE A 42 -6.56 -7.70 -3.70
C ILE A 42 -6.64 -6.64 -2.60
N CYS A 43 -6.32 -5.39 -2.92
CA CYS A 43 -6.59 -4.24 -2.07
C CYS A 43 -7.56 -3.26 -2.75
N HIS A 44 -8.25 -2.48 -1.94
CA HIS A 44 -9.19 -1.46 -2.38
C HIS A 44 -8.69 -0.10 -1.93
N ILE A 45 -8.68 0.87 -2.83
CA ILE A 45 -8.16 2.22 -2.57
C ILE A 45 -9.27 3.22 -2.87
N GLU A 46 -9.49 4.15 -1.94
CA GLU A 46 -10.34 5.31 -2.17
C GLU A 46 -9.54 6.42 -2.85
N THR A 47 -10.05 6.93 -3.96
CA THR A 47 -9.43 8.05 -4.70
C THR A 47 -10.34 9.28 -4.79
N ALA A 48 -11.46 9.29 -4.06
CA ALA A 48 -12.46 10.36 -4.11
C ALA A 48 -11.88 11.76 -3.87
N ASN A 49 -10.84 11.89 -3.03
CA ASN A 49 -10.15 13.16 -2.79
C ASN A 49 -9.31 13.66 -3.97
N LEU A 50 -9.03 12.81 -4.96
CA LEU A 50 -8.24 13.10 -6.16
C LEU A 50 -9.13 13.23 -7.41
N ASP A 51 -10.13 12.37 -7.57
CA ASP A 51 -10.95 12.26 -8.78
C ASP A 51 -12.46 12.51 -8.57
N GLY A 52 -12.93 12.61 -7.32
CA GLY A 52 -14.34 12.76 -6.98
C GLY A 52 -15.17 11.48 -7.11
N GLU A 53 -14.55 10.34 -7.43
CA GLU A 53 -15.25 9.07 -7.55
C GLU A 53 -15.38 8.37 -6.19
N THR A 54 -16.61 8.03 -5.79
CA THR A 54 -16.90 7.36 -4.51
C THR A 54 -16.68 5.85 -4.54
N ASN A 55 -16.43 5.28 -5.72
CA ASN A 55 -16.19 3.85 -5.86
C ASN A 55 -14.75 3.50 -5.48
N LEU A 56 -14.59 2.43 -4.71
CA LEU A 56 -13.26 1.91 -4.40
C LEU A 56 -12.60 1.33 -5.65
N LYS A 57 -11.34 1.71 -5.87
CA LYS A 57 -10.51 1.20 -6.96
C LYS A 57 -9.82 -0.07 -6.51
N GLN A 58 -10.08 -1.17 -7.21
CA GLN A 58 -9.41 -2.45 -6.96
C GLN A 58 -7.99 -2.43 -7.51
N ARG A 59 -7.02 -2.86 -6.70
CA ARG A 59 -5.63 -3.12 -7.10
C ARG A 59 -5.24 -4.54 -6.70
N GLN A 60 -4.32 -5.13 -7.43
CA GLN A 60 -3.82 -6.48 -7.17
C GLN A 60 -2.31 -6.45 -7.00
N VAL A 61 -1.80 -7.30 -6.11
CA VAL A 61 -0.37 -7.54 -5.92
C VAL A 61 0.28 -7.86 -7.26
N VAL A 62 1.46 -7.27 -7.49
CA VAL A 62 2.21 -7.50 -8.72
C VAL A 62 2.57 -8.98 -8.92
N LYS A 63 2.45 -9.44 -10.17
CA LYS A 63 2.81 -10.81 -10.55
C LYS A 63 4.28 -11.08 -10.20
N GLY A 64 4.55 -12.24 -9.61
CA GLY A 64 5.88 -12.61 -9.11
C GLY A 64 6.09 -12.39 -7.61
N PHE A 65 5.22 -11.61 -6.96
CA PHE A 65 5.17 -11.45 -5.50
C PHE A 65 3.95 -12.14 -4.85
N SER A 66 3.07 -12.72 -5.66
CA SER A 66 1.80 -13.32 -5.25
C SER A 66 1.90 -14.71 -4.58
N ASN A 67 3.09 -15.27 -4.38
CA ASN A 67 3.33 -16.62 -3.82
C ASN A 67 4.15 -16.59 -2.50
N GLN A 68 3.85 -15.68 -1.58
CA GLN A 68 4.47 -15.68 -0.25
C GLN A 68 3.58 -16.34 0.80
#